data_AF-A0A970KS70-F1
#
_entry.id   AF-A0A970KS70-F1
#
_cell.length_a   1.000
_cell.length_b   1.000
_cell.length_c   1.000
_cell.angle_alpha   90.00
_cell.angle_beta   90.00
_cell.angle_gamma   90.00
#
_symmetry.space_group_name_H-M   'P 1'
#
loop_
_entity.id
_entity.type
_entity.pdbx_description
1 polymer ?
#
loop_
_entity_poly.entity_id
_entity_poly.type
_entity_poly.pdbx_seq_one_letter_code
_entity_poly.pdbx_strand_id
1 'polypeptide(L)'
;MNEPSVLDLLFSTSDLAALAPEIWLAAAGTFLLLFEAFLPRLRNSVPFLALGAVGVAAWLVAQPATANAAFGGLVRGDLLTVGWSELLLFATALALLSSHGFLRRER
;
A
#
# COMPACT_ATOMS: atom_id res chain seq x y z
N MET A 1 16.52 -35.23 6.03
CA MET A 1 15.36 -34.64 6.73
C MET A 1 15.78 -33.23 7.10
N ASN A 2 15.44 -32.25 6.26
CA ASN A 2 15.68 -30.85 6.59
C ASN A 2 14.56 -30.41 7.52
N GLU A 3 14.89 -30.05 8.75
CA GLU A 3 13.94 -29.40 9.65
C GLU A 3 13.56 -28.06 9.01
N PRO A 4 12.25 -27.78 8.81
CA PRO A 4 11.84 -26.45 8.37
C PRO A 4 12.30 -25.46 9.43
N SER A 5 13.04 -24.44 8.98
CA SER A 5 13.59 -23.45 9.90
C SER A 5 12.44 -22.71 10.58
N VAL A 6 12.60 -22.31 11.85
CA VAL A 6 11.56 -21.59 12.63
C VAL A 6 11.08 -20.32 11.90
N LEU A 7 11.91 -19.78 11.01
CA LEU A 7 11.60 -18.65 10.14
C LEU A 7 10.64 -19.03 9.00
N ASP A 8 10.74 -20.22 8.42
CA ASP A 8 9.78 -20.72 7.41
C ASP A 8 8.39 -20.98 8.03
N LEU A 9 8.36 -21.33 9.33
CA LEU A 9 7.14 -21.54 10.11
C LEU A 9 6.47 -20.23 10.55
N LEU A 10 7.24 -19.15 10.72
CA LEU A 10 6.73 -17.82 11.12
C LEU A 10 6.43 -16.91 9.93
N PHE A 11 7.09 -17.10 8.80
CA PHE A 11 6.94 -16.30 7.59
C PHE A 11 6.71 -17.21 6.38
N SER A 12 5.51 -17.76 6.27
CA SER A 12 5.10 -18.36 5.00
C SER A 12 5.12 -17.28 3.92
N THR A 13 5.61 -17.60 2.72
CA THR A 13 5.62 -16.67 1.57
C THR A 13 4.22 -16.17 1.22
N SER A 14 3.18 -16.93 1.57
CA SER A 14 1.77 -16.52 1.50
C SER A 14 1.43 -15.36 2.43
N ASP A 15 2.04 -15.32 3.62
CA ASP A 15 1.73 -14.33 4.64
C ASP A 15 2.36 -12.99 4.27
N LEU A 16 3.53 -13.02 3.64
CA LEU A 16 4.16 -11.83 3.08
C LEU A 16 3.37 -11.28 1.89
N ALA A 17 2.79 -12.16 1.05
CA ALA A 17 1.92 -11.73 -0.05
C ALA A 17 0.64 -11.06 0.44
N ALA A 18 0.10 -11.47 1.60
CA ALA A 18 -1.07 -10.84 2.21
C ALA A 18 -0.81 -9.39 2.66
N LEU A 19 0.44 -9.05 2.98
CA LEU A 19 0.88 -7.70 3.41
C LEU A 19 1.49 -6.87 2.28
N ALA A 20 1.45 -7.38 1.03
CA ALA A 20 2.00 -6.71 -0.12
C ALA A 20 1.48 -5.28 -0.34
N PRO A 21 0.16 -4.98 -0.23
CA PRO A 21 -0.31 -3.62 -0.50
C PRO A 21 0.16 -2.61 0.57
N GLU A 22 0.24 -3.00 1.84
CA GLU A 22 0.72 -2.14 2.92
C GLU A 22 2.23 -1.89 2.80
N ILE A 23 3.01 -2.93 2.52
CA ILE A 23 4.46 -2.81 2.29
C ILE A 23 4.72 -1.86 1.12
N TRP A 24 3.96 -1.98 0.05
CA TRP A 24 4.06 -1.10 -1.11
C TRP A 24 3.76 0.35 -0.75
N LEU A 25 2.66 0.62 -0.04
CA LEU A 25 2.31 1.99 0.37
C LEU A 25 3.35 2.60 1.32
N ALA A 26 3.86 1.82 2.27
CA ALA A 26 4.91 2.28 3.18
C ALA A 26 6.21 2.62 2.44
N ALA A 27 6.62 1.76 1.50
CA ALA A 27 7.80 1.99 0.67
C ALA A 27 7.62 3.21 -0.25
N ALA A 28 6.46 3.32 -0.91
CA ALA A 28 6.14 4.43 -1.79
C ALA A 28 6.08 5.77 -1.03
N GLY A 29 5.46 5.79 0.16
CA GLY A 29 5.43 6.96 1.03
C GLY A 29 6.82 7.41 1.47
N THR A 30 7.65 6.47 1.91
CA THR A 30 9.05 6.75 2.27
C THR A 30 9.82 7.30 1.08
N PHE A 31 9.67 6.70 -0.10
CA PHE A 31 10.32 7.16 -1.32
C PHE A 31 9.89 8.57 -1.70
N LEU A 32 8.60 8.90 -1.60
CA LEU A 32 8.09 10.25 -1.87
C LEU A 32 8.68 11.29 -0.91
N LEU A 33 8.82 10.96 0.38
CA LEU A 33 9.44 11.85 1.37
C LEU A 33 10.92 12.10 1.05
N LEU A 34 11.66 11.03 0.69
CA LEU A 34 13.05 11.16 0.26
C LEU A 34 13.15 12.00 -1.02
N PHE A 35 12.26 11.76 -1.98
CA PHE A 35 12.25 12.50 -3.25
C PHE A 35 11.97 13.99 -3.03
N GLU A 36 11.04 14.33 -2.12
CA GLU A 36 10.79 15.73 -1.74
C GLU A 36 11.99 16.35 -1.02
N ALA A 37 12.68 15.60 -0.16
CA ALA A 37 13.86 16.08 0.58
C ALA A 37 15.06 16.36 -0.34
N PHE A 38 15.33 15.50 -1.31
CA PHE A 38 16.51 15.63 -2.18
C PHE A 38 16.24 16.46 -3.45
N LEU A 39 15.00 16.50 -3.96
CA LEU A 39 14.68 17.12 -5.25
C LEU A 39 13.40 17.99 -5.18
N PRO A 40 13.44 19.12 -4.44
CA PRO A 40 12.28 19.98 -4.21
C PRO A 40 11.72 20.63 -5.49
N ARG A 41 12.48 20.63 -6.60
CA ARG A 41 12.02 21.09 -7.92
C ARG A 41 10.89 20.25 -8.50
N LEU A 42 10.75 18.99 -8.09
CA LEU A 42 9.72 18.06 -8.57
C LEU A 42 8.49 17.95 -7.66
N ARG A 43 8.33 18.86 -6.68
CA ARG A 43 7.16 18.87 -5.77
C ARG A 43 5.81 18.92 -6.49
N ASN A 44 5.76 19.46 -7.71
CA ASN A 44 4.53 19.50 -8.50
C ASN A 44 4.16 18.11 -9.06
N SER A 45 5.11 17.19 -9.19
CA SER A 45 4.91 15.82 -9.69
C SER A 45 4.61 14.80 -8.58
N VAL A 46 5.00 15.10 -7.33
CA VAL A 46 4.75 14.26 -6.13
C VAL A 46 3.29 13.81 -5.99
N PRO A 47 2.26 14.67 -6.12
CA PRO A 47 0.87 14.22 -5.99
C PRO A 47 0.44 13.23 -7.09
N PHE A 48 0.99 13.33 -8.30
CA PHE A 48 0.73 12.35 -9.37
C PHE A 48 1.40 11.00 -9.07
N LEU A 49 2.61 11.02 -8.51
CA LEU A 49 3.30 9.81 -8.06
C LEU A 49 2.56 9.14 -6.89
N ALA A 50 2.04 9.92 -5.95
CA ALA A 50 1.22 9.42 -4.84
C ALA A 50 -0.08 8.75 -5.35
N LEU A 51 -0.76 9.39 -6.32
CA LEU A 51 -1.93 8.79 -6.99
C LEU A 51 -1.58 7.48 -7.69
N GLY A 52 -0.43 7.43 -8.38
CA GLY A 52 0.07 6.20 -8.99
C GLY A 52 0.33 5.09 -7.97
N ALA A 53 0.96 5.42 -6.83
CA ALA A 53 1.22 4.47 -5.76
C ALA A 53 -0.07 3.89 -5.15
N VAL A 54 -1.07 4.73 -4.93
CA VAL A 54 -2.42 4.32 -4.47
C VAL A 54 -3.10 3.42 -5.50
N GLY A 55 -2.98 3.72 -6.79
CA GLY A 55 -3.52 2.89 -7.86
C GLY A 55 -2.89 1.49 -7.91
N VAL A 56 -1.57 1.39 -7.72
CA VAL A 56 -0.88 0.10 -7.63
C VAL A 56 -1.31 -0.65 -6.37
N ALA A 57 -1.48 0.02 -5.24
CA ALA A 57 -2.00 -0.61 -4.01
C ALA A 57 -3.42 -1.16 -4.21
N ALA A 58 -4.30 -0.43 -4.90
CA ALA A 58 -5.65 -0.90 -5.21
C ALA A 58 -5.62 -2.14 -6.12
N TRP A 59 -4.72 -2.16 -7.10
CA TRP A 59 -4.53 -3.34 -7.95
C TRP A 59 -4.01 -4.55 -7.17
N LEU A 60 -3.11 -4.35 -6.20
CA LEU A 60 -2.61 -5.41 -5.32
C LEU A 60 -3.71 -5.96 -4.40
N VAL A 61 -4.57 -5.10 -3.85
CA VAL A 61 -5.72 -5.49 -3.02
C VAL A 61 -6.75 -6.29 -3.83
N ALA A 62 -6.95 -5.95 -5.10
CA ALA A 62 -7.88 -6.66 -5.99
C ALA A 62 -7.39 -8.06 -6.39
N GLN A 63 -6.15 -8.44 -6.10
CA GLN A 63 -5.67 -9.79 -6.36
C GLN A 63 -6.25 -10.78 -5.35
N PRO A 64 -6.69 -11.97 -5.79
CA PRO A 64 -7.24 -12.97 -4.89
C PRO A 64 -6.15 -13.41 -3.89
N ALA A 65 -6.39 -13.14 -2.61
CA ALA A 65 -5.52 -13.59 -1.53
C ALA A 65 -5.46 -15.12 -1.54
N THR A 66 -4.24 -15.67 -1.59
CA THR A 66 -4.00 -17.13 -1.59
C THR A 66 -4.23 -17.75 -0.21
N ALA A 67 -4.34 -16.94 0.84
CA ALA A 67 -4.57 -17.37 2.22
C ALA A 67 -5.73 -16.59 2.86
N ASN A 68 -6.75 -17.31 3.36
CA ASN A 68 -7.87 -16.71 4.11
C ASN A 68 -7.44 -16.14 5.47
N ALA A 69 -6.30 -16.58 6.01
CA ALA A 69 -5.72 -16.07 7.25
C ALA A 69 -4.19 -16.10 7.16
N ALA A 70 -3.54 -14.98 7.48
CA ALA A 70 -2.09 -14.84 7.55
C ALA A 70 -1.65 -14.54 9.00
N PHE A 71 -0.39 -14.82 9.34
CA PHE A 71 0.21 -14.59 10.66
C PHE A 71 -0.56 -15.24 11.81
N GLY A 72 -0.92 -16.52 11.66
CA GLY A 72 -1.62 -17.27 12.71
C GLY A 72 -3.05 -16.75 13.00
N GLY A 73 -3.65 -16.01 12.07
CA GLY A 73 -5.02 -15.47 12.19
C GLY A 73 -5.11 -14.01 12.61
N LEU A 74 -3.98 -13.31 12.73
CA LEU A 74 -3.95 -11.86 13.02
C LEU A 74 -4.47 -11.02 11.85
N VAL A 75 -4.24 -11.48 10.61
CA VAL A 75 -4.70 -10.81 9.40
C VAL A 75 -5.65 -11.74 8.67
N ARG A 76 -6.88 -11.29 8.46
CA ARG A 76 -7.92 -12.04 7.74
C ARG A 76 -8.31 -11.32 6.46
N GLY A 77 -8.02 -11.97 5.33
CA GLY A 77 -8.36 -11.50 3.99
C GLY A 77 -9.79 -11.88 3.59
N ASP A 78 -10.78 -11.48 4.38
CA ASP A 78 -12.18 -11.67 4.02
C ASP A 78 -12.62 -10.64 2.96
N LEU A 79 -13.68 -10.94 2.20
CA LEU A 79 -14.27 -10.02 1.20
C LEU A 79 -14.64 -8.66 1.80
N LEU A 80 -15.01 -8.63 3.08
CA LEU A 80 -15.28 -7.39 3.80
C LEU A 80 -14.02 -6.53 3.95
N THR A 81 -12.88 -7.14 4.32
CA THR A 81 -11.60 -6.46 4.47
C THR A 81 -11.12 -5.90 3.13
N VAL A 82 -11.28 -6.68 2.06
CA VAL A 82 -10.93 -6.25 0.69
C VAL A 82 -11.81 -5.05 0.29
N GLY A 83 -13.14 -5.16 0.43
CA GLY A 83 -14.05 -4.08 0.07
C GLY A 83 -13.82 -2.79 0.88
N TRP A 84 -13.48 -2.93 2.17
CA TRP A 84 -13.15 -1.78 3.01
C TRP A 84 -11.82 -1.13 2.62
N SER A 85 -10.82 -1.94 2.26
CA SER A 85 -9.51 -1.47 1.81
C SER A 85 -9.64 -0.72 0.48
N GLU A 86 -10.42 -1.23 -0.47
CA GLU A 86 -10.72 -0.53 -1.73
C GLU A 86 -11.43 0.81 -1.49
N LEU A 87 -12.43 0.84 -0.61
CA LEU A 87 -13.12 2.08 -0.25
C LEU A 87 -12.17 3.11 0.36
N LEU A 88 -11.27 2.68 1.25
CA LEU A 88 -10.26 3.55 1.86
C LEU A 88 -9.25 4.06 0.83
N LEU A 89 -8.79 3.22 -0.09
CA LEU A 89 -7.90 3.62 -1.17
C LEU A 89 -8.58 4.61 -2.13
N PHE A 90 -9.85 4.39 -2.44
CA PHE A 90 -10.65 5.31 -3.24
C PHE A 90 -10.84 6.66 -2.54
N ALA A 91 -11.18 6.66 -1.26
CA ALA A 91 -11.28 7.88 -0.45
C ALA A 91 -9.93 8.62 -0.38
N THR A 92 -8.83 7.88 -0.26
CA THR A 92 -7.47 8.44 -0.27
C THR A 92 -7.13 9.08 -1.62
N ALA A 93 -7.49 8.43 -2.73
CA ALA A 93 -7.30 9.00 -4.07
C ALA A 93 -8.10 10.30 -4.26
N LEU A 94 -9.35 10.34 -3.79
CA LEU A 94 -10.17 11.56 -3.81
C LEU A 94 -9.58 12.67 -2.93
N ALA A 95 -9.07 12.32 -1.75
CA ALA A 95 -8.39 13.26 -0.86
C ALA A 95 -7.12 13.85 -1.49
N LEU A 96 -6.33 13.03 -2.18
CA LEU A 96 -5.15 13.50 -2.93
C LEU A 96 -5.56 14.44 -4.08
N LEU A 97 -6.62 14.10 -4.82
CA LEU A 97 -7.10 14.89 -5.94
C LEU A 97 -7.66 16.24 -5.48
N SER A 98 -8.43 16.26 -4.38
CA SER A 98 -8.97 17.49 -3.80
C SER A 98 -7.87 18.38 -3.20
N SER A 99 -6.89 17.78 -2.53
CA SER A 99 -5.73 18.48 -1.97
C SER A 99 -4.88 19.16 -3.04
N HIS A 100 -4.73 18.55 -4.23
CA HIS A 100 -3.95 19.16 -5.31
C HIS A 100 -4.49 20.54 -5.74
N GLY A 101 -5.82 20.68 -5.83
CA GLY A 101 -6.48 21.95 -6.17
C GLY A 101 -6.30 23.02 -5.08
N PHE A 102 -6.30 22.60 -3.82
CA PHE A 102 -6.09 23.46 -2.66
C PHE A 102 -4.64 23.96 -2.58
N LEU A 103 -3.66 23.05 -2.65
CA LEU A 103 -2.23 23.35 -2.56
C LEU A 103 -1.72 24.25 -3.71
N ARG A 104 -2.42 24.24 -4.86
CA ARG A 104 -2.12 25.12 -5.99
C ARG A 104 -2.68 26.54 -5.83
N ARG A 105 -3.70 26.74 -4.98
CA ARG A 105 -4.29 28.06 -4.69
C ARG A 105 -3.58 28.82 -3.58
N GLU A 106 -2.95 28.11 -2.64
CA GLU A 106 -2.28 28.71 -1.47
C GLU A 106 -0.77 28.92 -1.63
N ARG A 107 -0.20 28.53 -2.78
CA ARG A 107 1.16 28.94 -3.19
C ARG A 107 1.11 30.24 -3.98
#